data_AF-A0A352WLS7-F1
#
_entry.id   AF-A0A352WLS7-F1
#
_cell.length_a   1.000
_cell.length_b   1.000
_cell.length_c   1.000
_cell.angle_alpha   90.00
_cell.angle_beta   90.00
_cell.angle_gamma   90.00
#
_symmetry.space_group_name_H-M   'P 1'
#
loop_
_entity.id
_entity.type
_entity.pdbx_description
1 polymer ?
#
loop_
_entity_poly.entity_id
_entity_poly.type
_entity_poly.pdbx_seq_one_letter_code
_entity_poly.pdbx_strand_id
1 'polypeptide(L)'
;DEMTVEQIADLEPSHIIISPGPGKPRDAGVCEDVVRKLGGRIPILGVCLGHQAICEAYGATVTYAKKLMHGKQSECYIKEGSPLFEGISNGGKIKVARYHSLAAKQSTIPDCLQVLALSDDDGEIMAVSHKKYDVYGLQFHPESILTPDGMKILENFIKIK
;
A
#
# COMPACT_ATOMS: atom_id res chain seq x y z
N ASP A 1 -0.77 19.82 6.42
CA ASP A 1 0.34 19.02 6.95
C ASP A 1 1.09 19.78 8.01
N GLU A 2 1.48 19.09 9.08
CA GLU A 2 2.21 19.67 10.22
C GLU A 2 3.74 19.59 10.05
N MET A 3 4.25 18.77 9.11
CA MET A 3 5.68 18.61 8.84
C MET A 3 5.99 18.60 7.33
N THR A 4 7.14 19.15 6.94
CA THR A 4 7.68 19.03 5.58
C THR A 4 8.45 17.71 5.40
N VAL A 5 8.74 17.34 4.15
CA VAL A 5 9.55 16.13 3.87
C VAL A 5 10.94 16.22 4.49
N GLU A 6 11.53 17.41 4.48
CA GLU A 6 12.85 17.66 5.06
C GLU A 6 12.82 17.45 6.58
N GLN A 7 11.81 17.97 7.27
CA GLN A 7 11.64 17.74 8.70
C GLN A 7 11.41 16.26 9.04
N ILE A 8 10.69 15.52 8.19
CA ILE A 8 10.52 14.06 8.37
C ILE A 8 11.85 13.33 8.20
N ALA A 9 12.67 13.73 7.21
CA ALA A 9 13.98 13.14 6.99
C ALA A 9 14.94 13.41 8.16
N ASP A 10 14.86 14.59 8.76
CA ASP A 10 15.70 15.01 9.90
C ASP A 10 15.37 14.24 11.20
N LEU A 11 14.24 13.53 11.27
CA LEU A 11 13.93 12.60 12.37
C LEU A 11 14.72 11.28 12.28
N GLU A 12 15.44 11.05 11.18
CA GLU A 12 16.17 9.81 10.88
C GLU A 12 15.32 8.52 11.11
N PRO A 13 14.08 8.44 10.57
CA PRO A 13 13.25 7.28 10.82
C PRO A 13 13.81 6.05 10.11
N SER A 14 13.74 4.90 10.79
CA SER A 14 14.10 3.62 10.17
C SER A 14 13.08 3.17 9.12
N HIS A 15 11.81 3.55 9.29
CA HIS A 15 10.69 3.20 8.43
C HIS A 15 9.66 4.31 8.41
N ILE A 16 8.93 4.44 7.31
CA ILE A 16 7.80 5.38 7.18
C ILE A 16 6.53 4.60 6.87
N ILE A 17 5.45 4.86 7.63
CA ILE A 17 4.12 4.35 7.32
C ILE A 17 3.21 5.53 6.98
N ILE A 18 2.63 5.51 5.78
CA ILE A 18 1.69 6.51 5.28
C ILE A 18 0.29 5.92 5.39
N SER A 19 -0.49 6.35 6.39
CA SER A 19 -1.86 5.87 6.61
C SER A 19 -2.83 7.03 6.95
N PRO A 20 -3.05 8.00 6.05
CA PRO A 20 -3.90 9.14 6.34
C PRO A 20 -5.38 8.75 6.50
N GLY A 21 -6.12 9.61 7.19
CA GLY A 21 -7.57 9.50 7.36
C GLY A 21 -8.36 9.62 6.05
N PRO A 22 -9.70 9.60 6.10
CA PRO A 22 -10.54 9.58 4.90
C PRO A 22 -10.31 10.80 4.00
N GLY A 23 -10.30 10.61 2.68
CA GLY A 23 -10.05 11.69 1.71
C GLY A 23 -9.58 11.17 0.34
N LYS A 24 -9.11 12.06 -0.54
CA LYS A 24 -8.42 11.70 -1.78
C LYS A 24 -6.90 11.85 -1.62
N PRO A 25 -6.07 11.10 -2.36
CA PRO A 25 -4.62 11.13 -2.15
C PRO A 25 -4.02 12.51 -2.44
N ARG A 26 -4.54 13.20 -3.44
CA ARG A 26 -4.17 14.60 -3.78
C ARG A 26 -4.49 15.60 -2.68
N ASP A 27 -5.45 15.28 -1.83
CA ASP A 27 -5.82 16.10 -0.67
C ASP A 27 -5.01 15.67 0.59
N ALA A 28 -4.27 14.55 0.52
CA ALA A 28 -3.47 13.99 1.61
C ALA A 28 -2.07 14.64 1.75
N GLY A 29 -1.93 15.88 1.26
CA GLY A 29 -0.78 16.71 1.58
C GLY A 29 0.57 16.17 1.09
N VAL A 30 1.57 16.20 1.96
CA VAL A 30 2.98 15.87 1.71
C VAL A 30 3.25 14.39 1.37
N CYS A 31 2.22 13.53 1.40
CA CYS A 31 2.39 12.09 1.24
C CYS A 31 3.06 11.68 -0.08
N GLU A 32 2.64 12.25 -1.21
CA GLU A 32 3.28 11.91 -2.50
C GLU A 32 4.74 12.38 -2.55
N ASP A 33 5.05 13.53 -1.95
CA ASP A 33 6.41 14.07 -1.92
C ASP A 33 7.32 13.25 -1.01
N VAL A 34 6.80 12.74 0.11
CA VAL A 34 7.49 11.75 0.95
C VAL A 34 7.85 10.52 0.11
N VAL A 35 6.90 9.97 -0.66
CA VAL A 35 7.16 8.81 -1.52
C VAL A 35 8.24 9.14 -2.56
N ARG A 36 8.12 10.25 -3.28
CA ARG A 36 9.05 10.62 -4.36
C ARG A 36 10.46 10.91 -3.84
N LYS A 37 10.59 11.62 -2.72
CA LYS A 37 11.89 12.10 -2.20
C LYS A 37 12.57 11.09 -1.27
N LEU A 38 11.82 10.27 -0.54
CA LEU A 38 12.36 9.34 0.47
C LEU A 38 12.23 7.86 0.07
N GLY A 39 11.40 7.54 -0.92
CA GLY A 39 11.11 6.17 -1.36
C GLY A 39 12.24 5.43 -2.06
N GLY A 40 13.50 5.81 -1.88
CA GLY A 40 14.69 5.03 -2.21
C GLY A 40 15.81 5.18 -1.18
N ARG A 41 15.46 5.75 -0.01
CA ARG A 41 16.35 6.08 1.10
C ARG A 41 15.88 5.42 2.40
N ILE A 42 14.57 5.36 2.60
CA ILE A 42 13.93 4.82 3.80
C ILE A 42 12.79 3.90 3.32
N PRO A 43 12.63 2.69 3.87
CA PRO A 43 11.50 1.83 3.57
C PRO A 43 10.16 2.51 3.86
N ILE A 44 9.21 2.42 2.92
CA ILE A 44 7.89 3.07 3.02
C ILE A 44 6.77 2.04 2.85
N LEU A 45 5.79 2.08 3.74
CA LEU A 45 4.53 1.35 3.62
C LEU A 45 3.36 2.33 3.54
N GLY A 46 2.60 2.31 2.45
CA GLY A 46 1.35 3.05 2.32
C GLY A 46 0.13 2.17 2.58
N VAL A 47 -0.77 2.58 3.47
CA VAL A 47 -2.01 1.86 3.78
C VAL A 47 -3.21 2.67 3.29
N CYS A 48 -4.12 2.00 2.57
CA CYS A 48 -5.35 2.58 2.01
C CYS A 48 -5.07 3.84 1.17
N LEU A 49 -5.24 5.04 1.74
CA LEU A 49 -4.93 6.29 1.06
C LEU A 49 -3.42 6.45 0.77
N GLY A 50 -2.55 5.90 1.63
CA GLY A 50 -1.11 5.88 1.39
C GLY A 50 -0.72 4.96 0.24
N HIS A 51 -1.42 3.84 0.04
CA HIS A 51 -1.24 2.99 -1.14
C HIS A 51 -1.57 3.76 -2.43
N GLN A 52 -2.66 4.52 -2.40
CA GLN A 52 -3.08 5.33 -3.53
C GLN A 52 -2.09 6.47 -3.82
N ALA A 53 -1.57 7.12 -2.78
CA ALA A 53 -0.51 8.12 -2.91
C ALA A 53 0.77 7.52 -3.51
N ILE A 54 1.17 6.30 -3.12
CA ILE A 54 2.30 5.59 -3.75
C ILE A 54 2.03 5.34 -5.24
N CYS A 55 0.83 4.87 -5.58
CA CYS A 55 0.44 4.63 -6.96
C CYS A 55 0.50 5.92 -7.79
N GLU A 56 -0.12 7.02 -7.34
CA GLU A 56 -0.09 8.31 -8.04
C GLU A 56 1.33 8.91 -8.10
N ALA A 57 2.11 8.80 -7.01
CA ALA A 57 3.48 9.31 -6.93
C ALA A 57 4.38 8.75 -8.03
N TYR A 58 4.17 7.49 -8.42
CA TYR A 58 4.91 6.81 -9.47
C TYR A 58 4.22 6.81 -10.84
N GLY A 59 3.06 7.46 -10.98
CA GLY A 59 2.42 7.70 -12.27
C GLY A 59 1.24 6.78 -12.62
N ALA A 60 0.77 5.95 -11.69
CA ALA A 60 -0.50 5.24 -11.87
C ALA A 60 -1.69 6.19 -11.69
N THR A 61 -2.82 5.85 -12.29
CA THR A 61 -4.08 6.57 -12.09
C THR A 61 -4.88 5.94 -10.96
N VAL A 62 -5.29 6.72 -9.96
CA VAL A 62 -6.29 6.32 -8.96
C VAL A 62 -7.66 6.84 -9.40
N THR A 63 -8.66 5.95 -9.42
CA THR A 63 -10.03 6.26 -9.86
C THR A 63 -11.04 5.55 -8.98
N TYR A 64 -12.33 5.70 -9.26
CA TYR A 64 -13.37 5.00 -8.51
C TYR A 64 -13.20 3.49 -8.61
N ALA A 65 -13.28 2.82 -7.46
CA ALA A 65 -13.29 1.38 -7.40
C ALA A 65 -14.54 0.83 -8.12
N LYS A 66 -14.43 -0.36 -8.71
CA LYS A 66 -15.55 -1.04 -9.39
C LYS A 66 -16.75 -1.26 -8.47
N LYS A 67 -16.50 -1.44 -7.17
CA LYS A 67 -17.49 -1.63 -6.11
C LYS A 67 -17.11 -0.79 -4.90
N LEU A 68 -18.11 -0.20 -4.24
CA LEU A 68 -17.91 0.45 -2.93
C LEU A 68 -17.72 -0.61 -1.84
N MET A 69 -16.59 -0.52 -1.14
CA MET A 69 -16.21 -1.45 -0.08
C MET A 69 -16.09 -0.69 1.23
N HIS A 70 -16.93 -1.00 2.21
CA HIS A 70 -16.88 -0.38 3.54
C HIS A 70 -17.09 -1.46 4.61
N GLY A 71 -16.01 -1.83 5.32
CA GLY A 71 -16.07 -2.86 6.36
C GLY A 71 -16.32 -4.27 5.84
N LYS A 72 -15.85 -4.58 4.63
CA LYS A 72 -16.02 -5.91 4.02
C LYS A 72 -14.72 -6.69 4.03
N GLN A 73 -14.81 -8.00 4.24
CA GLN A 73 -13.70 -8.92 4.04
C GLN A 73 -13.76 -9.50 2.63
N SER A 74 -12.64 -9.48 1.92
CA SER A 74 -12.48 -10.15 0.60
C SER A 74 -11.28 -11.08 0.64
N GLU A 75 -11.29 -12.09 -0.23
CA GLU A 75 -10.08 -12.84 -0.55
C GLU A 75 -9.25 -12.10 -1.60
N CYS A 76 -7.93 -12.15 -1.45
CA CYS A 76 -6.98 -11.58 -2.38
C CYS A 76 -5.92 -12.61 -2.74
N TYR A 77 -5.63 -12.76 -4.03
CA TYR A 77 -4.42 -13.45 -4.47
C TYR A 77 -3.21 -12.60 -4.14
N ILE A 78 -2.18 -13.22 -3.58
CA ILE A 78 -0.89 -12.60 -3.30
C ILE A 78 0.19 -13.22 -4.18
N LYS A 79 1.13 -12.37 -4.60
CA LYS A 79 2.31 -12.79 -5.34
C LYS A 79 3.32 -13.43 -4.40
N GLU A 80 3.71 -14.67 -4.70
CA GLU A 80 4.77 -15.36 -3.99
C GLU A 80 6.13 -14.68 -4.16
N GLY A 81 7.01 -14.83 -3.16
CA GLY A 81 8.37 -14.28 -3.17
C GLY A 81 8.48 -12.81 -2.80
N SER A 82 7.37 -12.12 -2.49
CA SER A 82 7.42 -10.79 -1.89
C SER A 82 7.86 -10.87 -0.43
N PRO A 83 8.87 -10.08 0.01
CA PRO A 83 9.25 -10.00 1.43
C PRO A 83 8.07 -9.66 2.34
N LEU A 84 7.15 -8.83 1.85
CA LEU A 84 5.96 -8.40 2.59
C LEU A 84 5.04 -9.57 2.98
N PHE A 85 5.03 -10.64 2.19
CA PHE A 85 4.18 -11.82 2.39
C PHE A 85 4.96 -13.06 2.83
N GLU A 86 6.20 -12.90 3.28
CA GLU A 86 7.03 -14.01 3.75
C GLU A 86 6.36 -14.78 4.89
N GLY A 87 6.34 -16.12 4.76
CA GLY A 87 5.72 -17.00 5.74
C GLY A 87 4.19 -16.99 5.74
N ILE A 88 3.55 -16.29 4.79
CA ILE A 88 2.09 -16.33 4.57
C ILE A 88 1.82 -17.28 3.40
N SER A 89 1.69 -18.56 3.71
CA SER A 89 1.47 -19.63 2.73
C SER A 89 0.05 -20.19 2.86
N ASN A 90 -0.93 -19.43 2.36
CA ASN A 90 -2.35 -19.80 2.36
C ASN A 90 -2.79 -20.20 0.92
N GLY A 91 -1.97 -20.97 0.21
CA GLY A 91 -2.23 -21.33 -1.19
C GLY A 91 -2.28 -20.12 -2.14
N GLY A 92 -1.53 -19.06 -1.83
CA GLY A 92 -1.49 -17.82 -2.60
C GLY A 92 -2.68 -16.89 -2.37
N LYS A 93 -3.56 -17.14 -1.39
CA LYS A 93 -4.70 -16.26 -1.05
C LYS A 93 -4.66 -15.78 0.39
N ILE A 94 -5.09 -14.56 0.67
CA ILE A 94 -5.28 -14.03 2.03
C ILE A 94 -6.64 -13.36 2.17
N LYS A 95 -7.16 -13.30 3.40
CA LYS A 95 -8.36 -12.52 3.73
C LYS A 95 -7.96 -11.13 4.18
N VAL A 96 -8.60 -10.10 3.62
CA VAL A 96 -8.25 -8.70 3.90
C VAL A 96 -9.47 -7.82 4.11
N ALA A 97 -9.30 -6.80 4.94
CA ALA A 97 -10.31 -5.79 5.23
C ALA A 97 -10.30 -4.64 4.20
N ARG A 98 -11.43 -4.41 3.54
CA ARG A 98 -11.60 -3.37 2.51
C ARG A 98 -12.53 -2.25 2.98
N TYR A 99 -12.05 -1.02 2.87
CA TYR A 99 -12.75 0.22 3.27
C TYR A 99 -12.71 1.32 2.20
N HIS A 100 -12.37 0.97 0.96
CA HIS A 100 -12.06 1.93 -0.09
C HIS A 100 -13.20 2.17 -1.08
N SER A 101 -13.26 3.40 -1.58
CA SER A 101 -14.10 3.85 -2.70
C SER A 101 -13.29 4.22 -3.95
N LEU A 102 -11.97 4.29 -3.82
CA LEU A 102 -11.01 4.54 -4.87
C LEU A 102 -10.02 3.36 -4.96
N ALA A 103 -9.52 3.09 -6.15
CA ALA A 103 -8.54 2.06 -6.41
C ALA A 103 -7.59 2.46 -7.55
N ALA A 104 -6.40 1.86 -7.57
CA ALA A 104 -5.43 2.05 -8.64
C ALA A 104 -5.88 1.32 -9.92
N LYS A 105 -5.93 2.05 -11.03
CA LYS A 105 -6.36 1.50 -12.33
C LYS A 105 -5.26 0.61 -12.91
N GLN A 106 -5.55 -0.69 -13.02
CA GLN A 106 -4.60 -1.71 -13.44
C GLN A 106 -3.89 -1.42 -14.77
N SER A 107 -4.61 -0.91 -15.77
CA SER A 107 -4.02 -0.60 -17.09
C SER A 107 -3.06 0.60 -17.09
N THR A 108 -2.93 1.29 -15.97
CA THR A 108 -2.07 2.47 -15.82
C THR A 108 -0.91 2.23 -14.88
N ILE A 109 -0.76 1.01 -14.35
CA ILE A 109 0.35 0.69 -13.47
C ILE A 109 1.66 0.80 -14.26
N PRO A 110 2.58 1.69 -13.85
CA PRO A 110 3.84 1.90 -14.54
C PRO A 110 4.79 0.73 -14.34
N ASP A 111 5.76 0.59 -15.24
CA ASP A 111 6.76 -0.48 -15.18
C ASP A 111 7.63 -0.46 -13.92
N CYS A 112 7.73 0.66 -13.21
CA CYS A 112 8.47 0.74 -11.95
C CYS A 112 7.73 0.09 -10.78
N LEU A 113 6.41 -0.11 -10.90
CA LEU A 113 5.59 -0.79 -9.90
C LEU A 113 5.33 -2.24 -10.31
N GLN A 114 5.25 -3.11 -9.31
CA GLN A 114 4.83 -4.48 -9.43
C GLN A 114 3.56 -4.68 -8.61
N VAL A 115 2.52 -5.26 -9.21
CA VAL A 115 1.33 -5.68 -8.47
C VAL A 115 1.68 -6.92 -7.63
N LEU A 116 1.41 -6.82 -6.34
CA LEU A 116 1.67 -7.86 -5.35
C LEU A 116 0.40 -8.55 -4.89
N ALA A 117 -0.77 -7.91 -4.99
CA ALA A 117 -2.03 -8.56 -4.66
C ALA A 117 -3.19 -8.05 -5.52
N LEU A 118 -4.12 -8.95 -5.81
CA LEU A 118 -5.38 -8.67 -6.52
C LEU A 118 -6.54 -9.27 -5.76
N SER A 119 -7.66 -8.56 -5.65
CA SER A 119 -8.89 -9.11 -5.09
C SER A 119 -9.49 -10.19 -6.01
N ASP A 120 -10.03 -11.25 -5.42
CA ASP A 120 -10.64 -12.36 -6.16
C ASP A 120 -12.02 -11.99 -6.75
N ASP A 121 -12.73 -11.07 -6.10
CA ASP A 121 -14.13 -10.73 -6.40
C ASP A 121 -14.33 -9.61 -7.44
N ASP A 122 -13.34 -8.74 -7.61
CA ASP A 122 -13.40 -7.64 -8.58
C ASP A 122 -12.07 -7.33 -9.29
N GLY A 123 -10.99 -8.04 -8.97
CA GLY A 123 -9.68 -7.88 -9.62
C GLY A 123 -9.05 -6.51 -9.41
N GLU A 124 -9.42 -5.82 -8.32
CA GLU A 124 -8.80 -4.57 -7.90
C GLU A 124 -7.38 -4.81 -7.40
N ILE A 125 -6.52 -3.83 -7.58
CA ILE A 125 -5.15 -3.88 -7.06
C ILE A 125 -5.22 -3.69 -5.54
N MET A 126 -4.74 -4.71 -4.84
CA MET A 126 -4.80 -4.76 -3.38
C MET A 126 -3.43 -4.57 -2.73
N ALA A 127 -2.34 -4.79 -3.47
CA ALA A 127 -1.00 -4.42 -3.05
C ALA A 127 -0.06 -4.15 -4.23
N VAL A 128 0.92 -3.27 -4.03
CA VAL A 128 2.02 -2.99 -4.97
C VAL A 128 3.35 -2.90 -4.24
N SER A 129 4.45 -3.11 -4.98
CA SER A 129 5.79 -2.72 -4.58
C SER A 129 6.51 -1.97 -5.69
N HIS A 130 7.46 -1.11 -5.34
CA HIS A 130 8.42 -0.59 -6.29
C HIS A 130 9.47 -1.66 -6.62
N LYS A 131 9.87 -1.78 -7.89
CA LYS A 131 10.79 -2.83 -8.34
C LYS A 131 12.24 -2.64 -7.89
N LYS A 132 12.62 -1.42 -7.50
CA LYS A 132 13.99 -1.07 -7.11
C LYS A 132 14.13 -0.57 -5.67
N TYR A 133 13.01 -0.21 -5.03
CA TYR A 133 13.03 0.45 -3.74
C TYR A 133 12.08 -0.25 -2.79
N ASP A 134 12.37 -0.20 -1.50
CA ASP A 134 11.55 -0.79 -0.45
C ASP A 134 10.30 0.05 -0.15
N VAL A 135 9.51 0.30 -1.20
CA VAL A 135 8.25 1.02 -1.14
C VAL A 135 7.12 0.06 -1.47
N TYR A 136 6.19 -0.07 -0.53
CA TYR A 136 5.07 -1.00 -0.59
C TYR A 136 3.78 -0.25 -0.35
N GLY A 137 2.72 -0.61 -1.07
CA GLY A 137 1.39 -0.08 -0.84
C GLY A 137 0.39 -1.22 -0.62
N LEU A 138 -0.44 -1.13 0.41
CA LEU A 138 -1.56 -2.02 0.72
C LEU A 138 -2.87 -1.25 0.63
N GLN A 139 -3.77 -1.64 -0.27
CA GLN A 139 -5.08 -0.99 -0.40
C GLN A 139 -6.05 -1.42 0.74
N PHE A 140 -5.74 -2.51 1.42
CA PHE A 140 -6.46 -3.02 2.59
C PHE A 140 -5.79 -2.59 3.90
N HIS A 141 -6.50 -2.75 5.01
CA HIS A 141 -6.01 -2.40 6.35
C HIS A 141 -5.41 -3.63 7.05
N PRO A 142 -4.07 -3.77 7.14
CA PRO A 142 -3.44 -4.87 7.85
C PRO A 142 -3.68 -4.83 9.38
N GLU A 143 -4.02 -3.69 9.94
CA GLU A 143 -4.32 -3.51 11.36
C GLU A 143 -5.73 -3.98 11.74
N SER A 144 -6.60 -4.25 10.76
CA SER A 144 -7.99 -4.66 11.01
C SER A 144 -8.07 -6.12 11.46
N ILE A 145 -8.97 -6.41 12.40
CA ILE A 145 -9.33 -7.79 12.78
C ILE A 145 -9.84 -8.64 11.61
N LEU A 146 -10.32 -7.99 10.55
CA LEU A 146 -10.76 -8.64 9.32
C LEU A 146 -9.59 -9.03 8.39
N THR A 147 -8.34 -8.75 8.77
CA THR A 147 -7.11 -9.17 8.08
C THR A 147 -6.28 -10.05 9.03
N PRO A 148 -6.55 -11.37 9.13
CA PRO A 148 -5.90 -12.25 10.12
C PRO A 148 -4.37 -12.28 10.02
N ASP A 149 -3.83 -12.23 8.80
CA ASP A 149 -2.38 -12.23 8.53
C ASP A 149 -1.76 -10.82 8.60
N GLY A 150 -2.54 -9.79 8.94
CA GLY A 150 -2.13 -8.40 8.84
C GLY A 150 -0.98 -8.01 9.77
N MET A 151 -0.96 -8.54 11.00
CA MET A 151 0.17 -8.35 11.91
C MET A 151 1.46 -8.96 11.36
N LYS A 152 1.37 -10.13 10.72
CA LYS A 152 2.52 -10.78 10.08
C LYS A 152 3.07 -9.93 8.93
N ILE A 153 2.18 -9.34 8.14
CA ILE A 153 2.55 -8.41 7.05
C ILE A 153 3.32 -7.21 7.62
N LEU A 154 2.85 -6.61 8.71
CA LEU A 154 3.53 -5.49 9.37
C LEU A 154 4.89 -5.91 9.95
N GLU A 155 4.97 -7.06 10.61
CA GLU A 155 6.25 -7.61 11.10
C GLU A 155 7.27 -7.83 9.97
N ASN A 156 6.80 -8.31 8.82
CA ASN A 156 7.65 -8.51 7.66
C ASN A 156 8.17 -7.17 7.13
N PHE A 157 7.32 -6.15 7.04
CA PHE A 157 7.74 -4.81 6.62
C PHE A 157 8.84 -4.23 7.52
N ILE A 158 8.70 -4.32 8.85
CA ILE A 158 9.68 -3.78 9.82
C ILE A 158 11.05 -4.50 9.76
N LYS A 159 11.12 -5.69 9.15
CA LYS A 159 12.38 -6.43 8.96
C LYS A 159 13.15 -6.02 7.71
N ILE A 160 12.54 -5.27 6.80
CA ILE A 160 13.18 -4.79 5.57
C ILE A 160 14.19 -3.70 5.94
N LYS A 161 15.36 -3.69 5.26
CA LYS A 161 16.48 -2.80 5.56
C LYS A 161 17.09 -2.24 4.30
#